data_AF-A0A521XKH3-F1
#
_entry.id   AF-A0A521XKH3-F1
#
_cell.length_a   1.000
_cell.length_b   1.000
_cell.length_c   1.000
_cell.angle_alpha   90.00
_cell.angle_beta   90.00
_cell.angle_gamma   90.00
#
_symmetry.space_group_name_H-M   'P 1'
#
loop_
_entity.id
_entity.type
_entity.pdbx_description
1 polymer ?
#
loop_
_entity_poly.entity_id
_entity_poly.type
_entity_poly.pdbx_seq_one_letter_code
_entity_poly.pdbx_strand_id
1 'polypeptide(L)'
;MNWQPDGSADRRPSRWARAGSVALAAAVAGAAALVPGTTAAAASVPATFTVAGAGWGHGVGLSQYGALGMAREGFTATDILTHYYSNTAVQSVDDSTDIRVNLLHQASSATVQARSGGNVKVQVMSGDAVTAELVAGPGTTFGLGVGGATVTATQRNSGQTAAGSRLRIYWEGTRFAAAAGLGGTSTDVAVAGPGQTLGSAPAYRYGWLDVQPVSGALEVVNVVRVHDEYLYGLAEVPSSWPLAALQAQIIAGRSYALAQVALGTTSSCRCHVDDGGGPYYDQTFTGTGKLNEGAWGAVWRNAVDSTGSLAVTYGGTPIMAYYSSSTGGRTQNSEDVWTTALPWARSVDDHWSIAPSVNPGGVWSVNVGQAAMATAFGLPDVASVTVSARYVSGAAQTVTAVSSTGRTASIAGSTLQGKLSLRSTAVSTVVPAGQQAGVPVPASSAPISAGLPVLASGSTGDAVRVLQARLGVSVTGTFASKTKAAVKKAQRAHGLKRTGVVDAATWKALGITRWPAVVVGAAPPGLKQGDAGPVVSLLQKKLKVKPRSGWFGPTTTAKVKAFQRSHKLKATGKVTKATWTALKVTRL
;
A
#
# COMPACT_ATOMS: atom_id res chain seq x y z
N MET A 1 15.82 -9.73 -4.89
CA MET A 1 14.41 -10.02 -5.16
C MET A 1 13.87 -8.85 -5.98
N ASN A 2 13.78 -9.04 -7.30
CA ASN A 2 13.16 -8.08 -8.20
C ASN A 2 11.65 -8.19 -8.01
N TRP A 3 11.06 -7.25 -7.27
CA TRP A 3 9.62 -7.11 -7.17
C TRP A 3 9.14 -6.32 -8.40
N GLN A 4 8.54 -7.02 -9.36
CA GLN A 4 7.77 -6.43 -10.46
C GLN A 4 6.30 -6.77 -10.18
N PRO A 5 5.45 -5.82 -9.75
CA PRO A 5 4.01 -5.98 -9.88
C PRO A 5 3.64 -5.74 -11.34
N ASP A 6 2.81 -6.60 -11.91
CA ASP A 6 2.36 -6.51 -13.29
C ASP A 6 1.43 -5.29 -13.46
N GLY A 7 1.56 -4.60 -14.60
CA GLY A 7 0.88 -3.34 -14.89
C GLY A 7 -0.57 -3.50 -15.35
N SER A 8 -1.40 -4.31 -14.68
CA SER A 8 -2.72 -4.72 -15.17
C SER A 8 -3.93 -4.08 -14.44
N ALA A 9 -3.74 -2.99 -13.69
CA ALA A 9 -4.78 -2.38 -12.85
C ALA A 9 -5.89 -1.56 -13.57
N ASP A 10 -6.08 -1.67 -14.89
CA ASP A 10 -7.05 -0.82 -15.61
C ASP A 10 -7.97 -1.57 -16.59
N ARG A 11 -8.76 -2.51 -16.07
CA ARG A 11 -9.94 -3.05 -16.78
C ARG A 11 -11.14 -3.17 -15.84
N ARG A 12 -11.75 -2.03 -15.48
CA ARG A 12 -13.10 -2.03 -14.90
C ARG A 12 -14.14 -1.98 -16.03
N PRO A 13 -15.08 -2.93 -16.13
CA PRO A 13 -16.29 -2.72 -16.93
C PRO A 13 -17.23 -1.76 -16.18
N SER A 14 -17.44 -0.56 -16.74
CA SER A 14 -18.41 0.41 -16.24
C SER A 14 -19.84 -0.10 -16.40
N ARG A 15 -20.54 -0.36 -15.29
CA ARG A 15 -21.98 -0.66 -15.26
C ARG A 15 -22.81 0.57 -14.94
N TRP A 16 -22.88 1.55 -15.85
CA TRP A 16 -23.92 2.59 -15.79
C TRP A 16 -24.37 2.94 -17.21
N ALA A 17 -25.70 2.87 -17.40
CA ALA A 17 -26.36 2.83 -18.68
C ALA A 17 -26.53 4.21 -19.36
N ARG A 18 -26.80 4.11 -20.67
CA ARG A 18 -27.05 5.13 -21.68
C ARG A 18 -28.05 6.23 -21.28
N ALA A 19 -27.76 7.45 -21.75
CA ALA A 19 -28.78 8.40 -22.18
C ALA A 19 -28.24 9.16 -23.40
N GLY A 20 -29.02 9.18 -24.49
CA GLY A 20 -28.66 9.81 -25.75
C GLY A 20 -28.91 11.31 -25.75
N SER A 21 -28.30 12.01 -26.71
CA SER A 21 -28.75 13.34 -27.15
C SER A 21 -28.30 13.58 -28.59
N VAL A 22 -29.26 14.03 -29.39
CA VAL A 22 -29.17 14.45 -30.79
C VAL A 22 -28.92 15.97 -30.82
N ALA A 23 -28.02 16.46 -31.69
CA ALA A 23 -28.07 17.82 -32.25
C ALA A 23 -27.15 17.88 -33.49
N LEU A 24 -27.71 17.83 -34.70
CA LEU A 24 -28.06 18.96 -35.59
C LEU A 24 -26.83 19.66 -36.22
N ALA A 25 -26.54 19.27 -37.46
CA ALA A 25 -25.59 19.95 -38.32
C ALA A 25 -26.25 21.18 -38.97
N ALA A 26 -25.62 22.35 -38.84
CA ALA A 26 -25.92 23.53 -39.64
C ALA A 26 -24.66 23.91 -40.41
N ALA A 27 -24.71 23.76 -41.74
CA ALA A 27 -23.69 24.23 -42.65
C ALA A 27 -23.88 25.73 -42.90
N VAL A 28 -22.82 26.52 -42.71
CA VAL A 28 -22.74 27.89 -43.23
C VAL A 28 -21.49 27.97 -44.08
N ALA A 29 -21.69 28.10 -45.39
CA ALA A 29 -20.64 28.38 -46.36
C ALA A 29 -20.33 29.88 -46.33
N GLY A 30 -19.09 30.24 -45.99
CA GLY A 30 -18.56 31.59 -46.10
C GLY A 30 -17.19 31.55 -46.77
N ALA A 31 -17.10 32.13 -47.96
CA ALA A 31 -15.86 32.24 -48.73
C ALA A 31 -14.84 33.14 -48.03
N ALA A 32 -13.64 32.63 -47.76
CA ALA A 32 -12.52 33.41 -47.24
C ALA A 32 -11.43 33.54 -48.31
N ALA A 33 -11.01 34.78 -48.54
CA ALA A 33 -9.99 35.18 -49.50
C ALA A 33 -8.62 34.56 -49.19
N LEU A 34 -7.92 34.16 -50.27
CA LEU A 34 -6.57 33.60 -50.24
C LEU A 34 -5.54 34.69 -49.86
N VAL A 35 -5.01 34.59 -48.64
CA VAL A 35 -3.71 35.17 -48.28
C VAL A 35 -2.65 34.11 -48.60
N PRO A 36 -1.53 34.41 -49.26
CA PRO A 36 -0.48 33.42 -49.51
C PRO A 36 0.09 32.97 -48.15
N GLY A 37 -0.25 31.75 -47.76
CA GLY A 37 0.30 31.13 -46.56
C GLY A 37 1.79 30.92 -46.73
N THR A 38 2.59 31.49 -45.84
CA THR A 38 3.93 30.97 -45.56
C THR A 38 3.76 29.51 -45.17
N THR A 39 4.24 28.59 -46.00
CA THR A 39 4.27 27.17 -45.67
C THR A 39 5.16 27.00 -44.43
N ALA A 40 4.53 26.82 -43.27
CA ALA A 40 5.24 26.33 -42.10
C ALA A 40 5.93 25.03 -42.53
N ALA A 41 7.25 24.97 -42.41
CA ALA A 41 8.01 23.77 -42.72
C ALA A 41 7.36 22.57 -42.00
N ALA A 42 7.01 21.53 -42.74
CA ALA A 42 6.38 20.34 -42.18
C ALA A 42 7.29 19.82 -41.06
N ALA A 43 6.79 19.86 -39.82
CA ALA A 43 7.53 19.33 -38.69
C ALA A 43 7.87 17.87 -38.99
N SER A 44 9.16 17.53 -39.01
CA SER A 44 9.63 16.17 -39.31
C SER A 44 8.96 15.19 -38.35
N VAL A 45 8.23 14.20 -38.88
CA VAL A 45 7.53 13.18 -38.09
C VAL A 45 8.56 12.33 -37.33
N PRO A 46 8.57 12.34 -35.99
CA PRO A 46 9.50 11.54 -35.21
C PRO A 46 9.25 10.04 -35.40
N ALA A 47 10.31 9.26 -35.59
CA ALA A 47 10.22 7.80 -35.60
C ALA A 47 9.91 7.22 -34.21
N THR A 48 10.28 7.92 -33.14
CA THR A 48 10.10 7.50 -31.75
C THR A 48 9.94 8.71 -30.84
N PHE A 49 9.13 8.55 -29.80
CA PHE A 49 8.92 9.50 -28.72
C PHE A 49 9.48 8.97 -27.41
N THR A 50 10.15 9.83 -26.66
CA THR A 50 10.50 9.57 -25.27
C THR A 50 9.42 10.16 -24.37
N VAL A 51 8.71 9.30 -23.64
CA VAL A 51 7.71 9.66 -22.64
C VAL A 51 8.34 9.55 -21.26
N ALA A 52 8.48 10.69 -20.58
CA ALA A 52 8.99 10.75 -19.21
C ALA A 52 7.85 11.01 -18.21
N GLY A 53 7.99 10.43 -17.03
CA GLY A 53 7.01 10.57 -15.96
C GLY A 53 7.54 10.06 -14.63
N ALA A 54 6.64 9.99 -13.65
CA ALA A 54 6.97 9.54 -12.30
C ALA A 54 5.83 8.73 -11.66
N GLY A 55 6.09 8.08 -10.54
CA GLY A 55 5.13 7.27 -9.82
C GLY A 55 4.77 5.95 -10.50
N TRP A 56 4.00 5.13 -9.78
CA TRP A 56 3.52 3.83 -10.21
C TRP A 56 2.17 3.54 -9.54
N GLY A 57 1.13 3.37 -10.37
CA GLY A 57 -0.24 3.13 -9.92
C GLY A 57 -1.12 4.39 -9.98
N HIS A 58 -2.28 4.33 -9.32
CA HIS A 58 -3.31 5.37 -9.44
C HIS A 58 -3.00 6.67 -8.69
N GLY A 59 -2.13 6.64 -7.67
CA GLY A 59 -1.73 7.83 -6.92
C GLY A 59 -2.78 8.41 -5.95
N VAL A 60 -3.99 7.87 -5.88
CA VAL A 60 -4.98 8.16 -4.81
C VAL A 60 -4.59 7.53 -3.47
N GLY A 61 -4.71 8.27 -2.36
CA GLY A 61 -4.51 7.76 -1.01
C GLY A 61 -3.04 7.57 -0.62
N LEU A 62 -2.75 6.55 0.21
CA LEU A 62 -1.41 6.29 0.75
C LEU A 62 -0.41 5.92 -0.35
N SER A 63 0.69 6.65 -0.46
CA SER A 63 1.85 6.20 -1.23
C SER A 63 2.70 5.26 -0.39
N GLN A 64 2.95 4.04 -0.87
CA GLN A 64 3.81 3.08 -0.19
C GLN A 64 5.25 3.60 -0.06
N TYR A 65 5.86 4.07 -1.16
CA TYR A 65 7.19 4.68 -1.12
C TYR A 65 7.22 6.01 -0.38
N GLY A 66 6.14 6.79 -0.46
CA GLY A 66 6.01 8.01 0.34
C GLY A 66 5.99 7.73 1.85
N ALA A 67 5.22 6.72 2.27
CA ALA A 67 5.21 6.21 3.65
C ALA A 67 6.59 5.69 4.10
N LEU A 68 7.34 5.03 3.20
CA LEU A 68 8.73 4.64 3.46
C LEU A 68 9.62 5.87 3.71
N GLY A 69 9.48 6.93 2.89
CA GLY A 69 10.21 8.19 3.04
C GLY A 69 9.92 8.86 4.37
N MET A 70 8.64 9.05 4.68
CA MET A 70 8.20 9.60 5.97
C MET A 70 8.70 8.74 7.15
N ALA A 71 8.59 7.42 7.09
CA ALA A 71 9.08 6.56 8.17
C ALA A 71 10.60 6.65 8.36
N ARG A 72 11.38 6.88 7.30
CA ARG A 72 12.83 7.11 7.38
C ARG A 72 13.16 8.47 8.02
N GLU A 73 12.29 9.44 7.90
CA GLU A 73 12.38 10.75 8.56
C GLU A 73 11.89 10.75 10.01
N GLY A 74 11.31 9.63 10.47
CA GLY A 74 10.91 9.41 11.86
C GLY A 74 9.42 9.65 12.14
N PHE A 75 8.60 9.85 11.11
CA PHE A 75 7.15 9.96 11.27
C PHE A 75 6.54 8.63 11.79
N THR A 76 5.53 8.74 12.64
CA THR A 76 4.78 7.58 13.14
C THR A 76 3.76 7.09 12.11
N ALA A 77 3.22 5.89 12.30
CA ALA A 77 2.16 5.36 11.43
C ALA A 77 0.93 6.30 11.37
N THR A 78 0.55 6.89 12.51
CA THR A 78 -0.56 7.85 12.56
C THR A 78 -0.25 9.14 11.80
N ASP A 79 0.97 9.67 11.90
CA ASP A 79 1.38 10.86 11.13
C ASP A 79 1.32 10.58 9.62
N ILE A 80 1.83 9.41 9.21
CA ILE A 80 1.79 8.96 7.81
C ILE A 80 0.33 8.88 7.33
N LEU A 81 -0.53 8.17 8.06
CA LEU A 81 -1.91 7.94 7.63
C LEU A 81 -2.73 9.23 7.58
N THR A 82 -2.58 10.11 8.58
CA THR A 82 -3.32 11.39 8.63
C THR A 82 -2.80 12.41 7.62
N HIS A 83 -1.57 12.25 7.12
CA HIS A 83 -1.06 12.99 5.97
C HIS A 83 -1.74 12.56 4.66
N TYR A 84 -1.83 11.26 4.40
CA TYR A 84 -2.41 10.73 3.15
C TYR A 84 -3.95 10.69 3.14
N TYR A 85 -4.58 10.63 4.32
CA TYR A 85 -6.04 10.56 4.45
C TYR A 85 -6.57 11.78 5.21
N SER A 86 -7.08 12.76 4.46
CA SER A 86 -7.54 14.05 5.00
C SER A 86 -8.77 13.90 5.90
N ASN A 87 -8.87 14.71 6.96
CA ASN A 87 -10.03 14.74 7.86
C ASN A 87 -10.39 13.38 8.47
N THR A 88 -9.41 12.51 8.68
CA THR A 88 -9.60 11.19 9.27
C THR A 88 -9.03 11.09 10.68
N ALA A 89 -9.41 10.04 11.40
CA ALA A 89 -8.81 9.64 12.66
C ALA A 89 -8.27 8.22 12.57
N VAL A 90 -7.15 7.95 13.24
CA VAL A 90 -6.63 6.59 13.45
C VAL A 90 -7.06 6.16 14.85
N GLN A 91 -7.99 5.21 14.92
CA GLN A 91 -8.60 4.78 16.19
C GLN A 91 -8.92 3.29 16.19
N SER A 92 -9.10 2.72 17.38
CA SER A 92 -9.52 1.33 17.53
C SER A 92 -10.96 1.15 17.04
N VAL A 93 -11.17 0.10 16.27
CA VAL A 93 -12.50 -0.34 15.81
C VAL A 93 -12.69 -1.83 16.14
N ASP A 94 -13.91 -2.35 16.01
CA ASP A 94 -14.11 -3.79 16.01
C ASP A 94 -13.66 -4.36 14.66
N ASP A 95 -12.68 -5.26 14.70
CA ASP A 95 -12.12 -5.96 13.54
C ASP A 95 -12.15 -7.48 13.72
N SER A 96 -13.04 -7.97 14.59
CA SER A 96 -13.23 -9.40 14.86
C SER A 96 -13.97 -10.16 13.75
N THR A 97 -14.52 -9.44 12.76
CA THR A 97 -15.26 -10.00 11.63
C THR A 97 -14.39 -10.86 10.70
N ASP A 98 -15.06 -11.76 9.98
CA ASP A 98 -14.45 -12.56 8.92
C ASP A 98 -14.51 -11.83 7.58
N ILE A 99 -13.39 -11.86 6.87
CA ILE A 99 -13.26 -11.47 5.47
C ILE A 99 -13.11 -12.72 4.60
N ARG A 100 -13.56 -12.62 3.35
CA ARG A 100 -13.64 -13.70 2.37
C ARG A 100 -12.75 -13.32 1.21
N VAL A 101 -11.60 -13.97 1.11
CA VAL A 101 -10.56 -13.69 0.12
C VAL A 101 -10.66 -14.72 -1.00
N ASN A 102 -10.96 -14.29 -2.23
CA ASN A 102 -10.93 -15.19 -3.38
C ASN A 102 -9.49 -15.53 -3.76
N LEU A 103 -9.15 -16.81 -3.74
CA LEU A 103 -7.81 -17.32 -4.05
C LEU A 103 -7.72 -17.84 -5.48
N LEU A 104 -8.81 -18.38 -6.01
CA LEU A 104 -8.91 -18.87 -7.38
C LEU A 104 -10.28 -18.47 -7.92
N HIS A 105 -10.28 -17.58 -8.90
CA HIS A 105 -11.49 -17.08 -9.58
C HIS A 105 -11.74 -17.87 -10.86
N GLN A 106 -12.98 -18.35 -11.04
CA GLN A 106 -13.42 -19.14 -12.20
C GLN A 106 -12.46 -20.28 -12.60
N ALA A 107 -11.91 -21.00 -11.62
CA ALA A 107 -10.97 -22.09 -11.90
C ALA A 107 -11.68 -23.36 -12.40
N SER A 108 -11.11 -24.04 -13.39
CA SER A 108 -11.64 -25.32 -13.89
C SER A 108 -11.39 -26.50 -12.93
N SER A 109 -10.40 -26.38 -12.05
CA SER A 109 -10.05 -27.34 -11.02
C SER A 109 -9.17 -26.67 -9.97
N ALA A 110 -9.03 -27.32 -8.81
CA ALA A 110 -8.06 -26.90 -7.80
C ALA A 110 -7.45 -28.13 -7.12
N THR A 111 -6.30 -27.96 -6.47
CA THR A 111 -5.68 -29.00 -5.66
C THR A 111 -5.36 -28.46 -4.28
N VAL A 112 -5.74 -29.19 -3.24
CA VAL A 112 -5.53 -28.82 -1.83
C VAL A 112 -4.68 -29.88 -1.13
N GLN A 113 -3.66 -29.46 -0.38
CA GLN A 113 -2.77 -30.38 0.34
C GLN A 113 -2.42 -29.88 1.74
N ALA A 114 -2.47 -30.78 2.72
CA ALA A 114 -1.88 -30.56 4.05
C ALA A 114 -0.35 -30.66 3.95
N ARG A 115 0.39 -29.57 4.19
CA ARG A 115 1.86 -29.56 4.03
C ARG A 115 2.59 -30.34 5.12
N SER A 116 2.20 -30.22 6.38
CA SER A 116 2.93 -30.88 7.48
C SER A 116 2.12 -31.04 8.75
N GLY A 117 2.29 -32.18 9.44
CA GLY A 117 1.87 -32.39 10.83
C GLY A 117 0.40 -32.74 11.04
N GLY A 118 -0.51 -31.86 10.62
CA GLY A 118 -1.94 -31.96 10.92
C GLY A 118 -2.84 -32.43 9.79
N ASN A 119 -4.08 -32.77 10.17
CA ASN A 119 -5.12 -33.23 9.26
C ASN A 119 -5.88 -32.07 8.59
N VAL A 120 -6.43 -32.38 7.40
CA VAL A 120 -7.41 -31.57 6.67
C VAL A 120 -8.71 -32.35 6.56
N LYS A 121 -9.85 -31.71 6.83
CA LYS A 121 -11.19 -32.27 6.63
C LYS A 121 -11.92 -31.50 5.54
N VAL A 122 -12.48 -32.22 4.58
CA VAL A 122 -13.41 -31.72 3.56
C VAL A 122 -14.82 -32.15 3.93
N GLN A 123 -15.68 -31.19 4.27
CA GLN A 123 -17.13 -31.40 4.37
C GLN A 123 -17.78 -31.12 3.02
N VAL A 124 -18.52 -32.09 2.50
CA VAL A 124 -19.31 -31.97 1.29
C VAL A 124 -20.73 -31.60 1.66
N MET A 125 -21.26 -30.54 1.04
CA MET A 125 -22.55 -29.97 1.37
C MET A 125 -23.57 -30.18 0.24
N SER A 126 -24.80 -30.54 0.58
CA SER A 126 -25.97 -30.41 -0.30
C SER A 126 -26.93 -29.38 0.30
N GLY A 127 -26.97 -28.19 -0.27
CA GLY A 127 -27.55 -27.03 0.41
C GLY A 127 -26.78 -26.74 1.70
N ASP A 128 -27.47 -26.75 2.84
CA ASP A 128 -26.88 -26.53 4.16
C ASP A 128 -26.55 -27.82 4.93
N ALA A 129 -26.90 -28.99 4.38
CA ALA A 129 -26.64 -30.28 5.02
C ALA A 129 -25.25 -30.82 4.64
N VAL A 130 -24.50 -31.30 5.64
CA VAL A 130 -23.27 -32.09 5.41
C VAL A 130 -23.70 -33.49 4.98
N THR A 131 -23.29 -33.92 3.78
CA THR A 131 -23.66 -35.23 3.21
C THR A 131 -22.50 -36.22 3.19
N ALA A 132 -21.26 -35.75 3.24
CA ALA A 132 -20.07 -36.58 3.36
C ALA A 132 -18.93 -35.80 4.02
N GLU A 133 -18.01 -36.52 4.66
CA GLU A 133 -16.75 -35.97 5.15
C GLU A 133 -15.58 -36.82 4.66
N LEU A 134 -14.54 -36.16 4.18
CA LEU A 134 -13.26 -36.80 3.86
C LEU A 134 -12.19 -36.20 4.77
N VAL A 135 -11.38 -37.05 5.40
CA VAL A 135 -10.28 -36.61 6.27
C VAL A 135 -8.97 -37.11 5.68
N ALA A 136 -7.99 -36.21 5.60
CA ALA A 136 -6.67 -36.46 5.05
C ALA A 136 -5.61 -36.11 6.07
N GLY A 137 -4.69 -37.05 6.29
CA GLY A 137 -3.47 -36.80 7.05
C GLY A 137 -2.41 -36.02 6.26
N PRO A 138 -1.26 -35.72 6.90
CA PRO A 138 -0.17 -34.97 6.29
C PRO A 138 0.28 -35.52 4.94
N GLY A 139 0.58 -34.64 3.98
CA GLY A 139 1.03 -34.99 2.63
C GLY A 139 -0.06 -35.48 1.68
N THR A 140 -1.23 -35.88 2.20
CA THR A 140 -2.37 -36.29 1.37
C THR A 140 -2.98 -35.09 0.65
N THR A 141 -3.39 -35.32 -0.59
CA THR A 141 -3.89 -34.30 -1.51
C THR A 141 -5.34 -34.56 -1.89
N PHE A 142 -6.14 -33.49 -1.95
CA PHE A 142 -7.47 -33.48 -2.56
C PHE A 142 -7.42 -32.81 -3.93
N GLY A 143 -7.89 -33.49 -4.97
CA GLY A 143 -8.24 -32.87 -6.24
C GLY A 143 -9.68 -32.37 -6.18
N LEU A 144 -9.90 -31.11 -6.56
CA LEU A 144 -11.21 -30.49 -6.61
C LEU A 144 -11.61 -30.28 -8.07
N GLY A 145 -12.79 -30.80 -8.44
CA GLY A 145 -13.36 -30.67 -9.78
C GLY A 145 -14.73 -30.01 -9.75
N VAL A 146 -15.18 -29.53 -10.92
CA VAL A 146 -16.50 -28.91 -11.10
C VAL A 146 -17.22 -29.51 -12.31
N GLY A 147 -18.52 -29.71 -12.18
CA GLY A 147 -19.43 -30.11 -13.24
C GLY A 147 -20.80 -29.48 -13.04
N GLY A 148 -21.12 -28.44 -13.83
CA GLY A 148 -22.36 -27.67 -13.66
C GLY A 148 -22.43 -27.00 -12.28
N ALA A 149 -23.45 -27.35 -11.49
CA ALA A 149 -23.65 -26.84 -10.13
C ALA A 149 -23.00 -27.72 -9.04
N THR A 150 -22.27 -28.77 -9.44
CA THR A 150 -21.66 -29.74 -8.53
C THR A 150 -20.16 -29.51 -8.42
N VAL A 151 -19.64 -29.55 -7.20
CA VAL A 151 -18.21 -29.62 -6.88
C VAL A 151 -17.89 -31.00 -6.31
N THR A 152 -16.77 -31.55 -6.74
CA THR A 152 -16.28 -32.88 -6.36
C THR A 152 -14.94 -32.75 -5.65
N ALA A 153 -14.75 -33.51 -4.57
CA ALA A 153 -13.46 -33.66 -3.90
C ALA A 153 -13.00 -35.12 -3.99
N THR A 154 -11.80 -35.34 -4.51
CA THR A 154 -11.18 -36.66 -4.64
C THR A 154 -9.89 -36.72 -3.84
N GLN A 155 -9.83 -37.57 -2.83
CA GLN A 155 -8.62 -37.84 -2.05
C GLN A 155 -7.69 -38.73 -2.88
N ARG A 156 -6.56 -38.17 -3.35
CA ARG A 156 -5.73 -38.83 -4.38
C ARG A 156 -5.08 -40.14 -3.92
N ASN A 157 -4.76 -40.28 -2.65
CA ASN A 157 -4.08 -41.48 -2.14
C ASN A 157 -5.02 -42.70 -2.02
N SER A 158 -6.30 -42.46 -1.68
CA SER A 158 -7.30 -43.52 -1.49
C SER A 158 -8.23 -43.70 -2.69
N GLY A 159 -8.29 -42.70 -3.59
CA GLY A 159 -9.29 -42.64 -4.67
C GLY A 159 -10.70 -42.27 -4.20
N GLN A 160 -10.91 -42.09 -2.90
CA GLN A 160 -12.22 -41.74 -2.35
C GLN A 160 -12.69 -40.40 -2.91
N THR A 161 -13.92 -40.38 -3.38
CA THR A 161 -14.52 -39.22 -4.04
C THR A 161 -15.89 -38.94 -3.43
N ALA A 162 -16.17 -37.66 -3.18
CA ALA A 162 -17.48 -37.19 -2.74
C ALA A 162 -17.84 -35.90 -3.48
N ALA A 163 -19.13 -35.70 -3.77
CA ALA A 163 -19.61 -34.60 -4.58
C ALA A 163 -20.86 -33.96 -3.97
N GLY A 164 -21.01 -32.64 -4.15
CA GLY A 164 -22.13 -31.87 -3.62
C GLY A 164 -22.18 -30.48 -4.21
N SER A 165 -23.03 -29.62 -3.64
CA SER A 165 -23.21 -28.23 -4.06
C SER A 165 -22.09 -27.28 -3.59
N ARG A 166 -21.35 -27.65 -2.54
CA ARG A 166 -20.31 -26.81 -1.91
C ARG A 166 -19.37 -27.68 -1.08
N LEU A 167 -18.12 -27.29 -0.95
CA LEU A 167 -17.16 -27.87 0.00
C LEU A 167 -16.81 -26.84 1.08
N ARG A 168 -16.69 -27.30 2.33
CA ARG A 168 -16.05 -26.56 3.41
C ARG A 168 -14.81 -27.33 3.85
N ILE A 169 -13.64 -26.71 3.74
CA ILE A 169 -12.36 -27.36 4.01
C ILE A 169 -11.73 -26.74 5.24
N TYR A 170 -11.58 -27.53 6.30
CA TYR A 170 -11.00 -27.15 7.58
C TYR A 170 -9.68 -27.87 7.80
N TRP A 171 -8.81 -27.29 8.62
CA TRP A 171 -7.55 -27.93 8.99
C TRP A 171 -7.14 -27.61 10.42
N GLU A 172 -6.30 -28.49 10.97
CA GLU A 172 -5.81 -28.40 12.33
C GLU A 172 -4.93 -27.15 12.55
N GLY A 173 -5.06 -26.56 13.75
CA GLY A 173 -4.38 -25.32 14.13
C GLY A 173 -5.18 -24.04 13.86
N THR A 174 -6.31 -24.13 13.16
CA THR A 174 -7.23 -23.01 12.95
C THR A 174 -8.25 -22.89 14.08
N ARG A 175 -8.85 -21.71 14.25
CA ARG A 175 -9.96 -21.50 15.21
C ARG A 175 -11.22 -22.30 14.90
N PHE A 176 -11.31 -22.87 13.69
CA PHE A 176 -12.43 -23.69 13.26
C PHE A 176 -12.20 -25.19 13.46
N ALA A 177 -10.97 -25.62 13.76
CA ALA A 177 -10.60 -27.03 13.84
C ALA A 177 -11.48 -27.81 14.84
N ALA A 178 -11.63 -27.31 16.07
CA ALA A 178 -12.40 -27.99 17.10
C ALA A 178 -13.88 -28.15 16.71
N ALA A 179 -14.49 -27.10 16.16
CA ALA A 179 -15.88 -27.15 15.67
C ALA A 179 -16.05 -28.12 14.49
N ALA A 180 -15.00 -28.32 13.69
CA ALA A 180 -14.96 -29.31 12.62
C ALA A 180 -14.60 -30.73 13.11
N GLY A 181 -14.43 -30.95 14.43
CA GLY A 181 -14.04 -32.24 14.99
C GLY A 181 -12.59 -32.63 14.68
N LEU A 182 -11.72 -31.65 14.44
CA LEU A 182 -10.28 -31.84 14.25
C LEU A 182 -9.53 -31.49 15.55
N GLY A 183 -8.51 -32.28 15.85
CA GLY A 183 -7.64 -32.08 17.01
C GLY A 183 -6.28 -32.68 16.74
N GLY A 184 -5.21 -31.89 16.89
CA GLY A 184 -3.88 -32.34 16.53
C GLY A 184 -2.89 -31.20 16.34
N THR A 185 -1.85 -31.47 15.56
CA THR A 185 -0.75 -30.53 15.31
C THR A 185 -1.16 -29.55 14.22
N SER A 186 -0.82 -28.26 14.36
CA SER A 186 -1.11 -27.27 13.31
C SER A 186 -0.53 -27.70 11.95
N THR A 187 -1.28 -27.44 10.88
CA THR A 187 -0.82 -27.63 9.49
C THR A 187 -1.05 -26.37 8.67
N ASP A 188 -0.25 -26.21 7.62
CA ASP A 188 -0.50 -25.22 6.56
C ASP A 188 -1.14 -25.94 5.36
N VAL A 189 -2.14 -25.32 4.75
CA VAL A 189 -2.82 -25.86 3.57
C VAL A 189 -2.34 -25.17 2.31
N ALA A 190 -1.77 -25.92 1.36
CA ALA A 190 -1.45 -25.41 0.04
C ALA A 190 -2.67 -25.47 -0.89
N VAL A 191 -2.88 -24.44 -1.69
CA VAL A 191 -3.95 -24.38 -2.69
C VAL A 191 -3.35 -24.04 -4.05
N ALA A 192 -3.47 -24.96 -5.01
CA ALA A 192 -2.96 -24.80 -6.37
C ALA A 192 -4.12 -24.76 -7.38
N GLY A 193 -4.09 -23.76 -8.27
CA GLY A 193 -4.99 -23.70 -9.43
C GLY A 193 -4.53 -24.58 -10.60
N PRO A 194 -5.26 -24.56 -11.73
CA PRO A 194 -4.90 -25.31 -12.93
C PRO A 194 -3.48 -24.94 -13.41
N GLY A 195 -2.65 -25.95 -13.68
CA GLY A 195 -1.28 -25.76 -14.16
C GLY A 195 -0.25 -25.34 -13.09
N GLN A 196 -0.66 -25.08 -11.85
CA GLN A 196 0.26 -24.79 -10.75
C GLN A 196 0.74 -26.06 -10.06
N THR A 197 2.00 -26.06 -9.59
CA THR A 197 2.54 -27.16 -8.78
C THR A 197 2.38 -26.87 -7.28
N LEU A 198 2.09 -27.89 -6.48
CA LEU A 198 1.86 -27.74 -5.02
C LEU A 198 3.08 -27.18 -4.27
N GLY A 199 4.29 -27.42 -4.78
CA GLY A 199 5.53 -26.92 -4.18
C GLY A 199 5.70 -25.41 -4.28
N SER A 200 5.21 -24.78 -5.36
CA SER A 200 5.25 -23.34 -5.56
C SER A 200 3.95 -22.62 -5.18
N ALA A 201 2.86 -23.37 -4.97
CA ALA A 201 1.57 -22.82 -4.59
C ALA A 201 1.63 -22.05 -3.24
N PRO A 202 0.83 -20.98 -3.08
CA PRO A 202 0.63 -20.35 -1.78
C PRO A 202 0.08 -21.34 -0.75
N ALA A 203 0.43 -21.12 0.52
CA ALA A 203 -0.09 -21.91 1.63
C ALA A 203 -0.69 -21.03 2.72
N TYR A 204 -1.72 -21.55 3.38
CA TYR A 204 -2.60 -20.83 4.30
C TYR A 204 -2.60 -21.54 5.65
N ARG A 205 -2.35 -20.75 6.70
CA ARG A 205 -2.28 -21.25 8.09
C ARG A 205 -3.56 -20.99 8.88
N TYR A 206 -4.33 -20.00 8.45
CA TYR A 206 -5.49 -19.49 9.19
C TYR A 206 -6.77 -19.59 8.37
N GLY A 207 -7.90 -19.63 9.06
CA GLY A 207 -9.21 -19.65 8.44
C GLY A 207 -9.69 -21.05 8.02
N TRP A 208 -10.56 -21.08 7.02
CA TRP A 208 -11.02 -22.29 6.32
C TRP A 208 -11.25 -21.96 4.83
N LEU A 209 -11.46 -22.97 3.98
CA LEU A 209 -11.80 -22.75 2.56
C LEU A 209 -13.26 -23.05 2.28
N ASP A 210 -13.91 -22.10 1.62
CA ASP A 210 -15.23 -22.23 1.01
C ASP A 210 -15.06 -22.42 -0.50
N VAL A 211 -15.49 -23.58 -1.01
CA VAL A 211 -15.36 -23.91 -2.44
C VAL A 211 -16.72 -24.20 -3.02
N GLN A 212 -17.10 -23.47 -4.07
CA GLN A 212 -18.41 -23.61 -4.69
C GLN A 212 -18.36 -23.32 -6.20
N PRO A 213 -19.17 -24.02 -7.03
CA PRO A 213 -19.35 -23.65 -8.42
C PRO A 213 -20.10 -22.32 -8.57
N VAL A 214 -19.55 -21.39 -9.35
CA VAL A 214 -20.23 -20.17 -9.83
C VAL A 214 -20.10 -20.14 -11.34
N SER A 215 -21.22 -20.07 -12.04
CA SER A 215 -21.26 -20.07 -13.51
C SER A 215 -20.46 -21.23 -14.16
N GLY A 216 -20.49 -22.41 -13.54
CA GLY A 216 -19.84 -23.61 -14.05
C GLY A 216 -18.33 -23.74 -13.76
N ALA A 217 -17.75 -22.81 -13.00
CA ALA A 217 -16.35 -22.83 -12.59
C ALA A 217 -16.19 -22.73 -11.06
N LEU A 218 -15.05 -23.14 -10.51
CA LEU A 218 -14.79 -23.08 -9.08
C LEU A 218 -14.41 -21.66 -8.64
N GLU A 219 -15.06 -21.22 -7.56
CA GLU A 219 -14.55 -20.17 -6.69
C GLU A 219 -13.94 -20.82 -5.45
N VAL A 220 -12.66 -20.58 -5.19
CA VAL A 220 -11.97 -21.05 -3.98
C VAL A 220 -11.71 -19.84 -3.09
N VAL A 221 -12.38 -19.78 -1.95
CA VAL A 221 -12.38 -18.61 -1.07
C VAL A 221 -11.83 -18.98 0.30
N ASN A 222 -10.81 -18.26 0.78
CA ASN A 222 -10.33 -18.38 2.15
C ASN A 222 -11.09 -17.41 3.07
N VAL A 223 -11.67 -17.95 4.13
CA VAL A 223 -12.41 -17.18 5.13
C VAL A 223 -11.54 -17.02 6.37
N VAL A 224 -11.12 -15.79 6.65
CA VAL A 224 -10.15 -15.43 7.69
C VAL A 224 -10.62 -14.22 8.48
N ARG A 225 -10.23 -14.12 9.75
CA ARG A 225 -10.54 -12.95 10.60
C ARG A 225 -9.69 -11.74 10.18
N VAL A 226 -10.29 -10.55 10.14
CA VAL A 226 -9.59 -9.32 9.76
C VAL A 226 -8.46 -8.98 10.75
N HIS A 227 -8.72 -9.05 12.06
CA HIS A 227 -7.80 -8.62 13.13
C HIS A 227 -6.33 -9.01 12.94
N ASP A 228 -6.09 -10.29 12.62
CA ASP A 228 -4.77 -10.91 12.61
C ASP A 228 -4.59 -11.90 11.44
N GLU A 229 -5.52 -12.84 11.26
CA GLU A 229 -5.42 -13.91 10.26
C GLU A 229 -5.23 -13.36 8.83
N TYR A 230 -6.05 -12.38 8.43
CA TYR A 230 -5.95 -11.70 7.14
C TYR A 230 -4.68 -10.85 7.03
N LEU A 231 -4.41 -10.02 8.04
CA LEU A 231 -3.32 -9.04 8.00
C LEU A 231 -1.93 -9.71 8.07
N TYR A 232 -1.82 -10.91 8.65
CA TYR A 232 -0.60 -11.71 8.55
C TYR A 232 -0.28 -12.15 7.11
N GLY A 233 -1.29 -12.32 6.26
CA GLY A 233 -1.12 -12.72 4.86
C GLY A 233 -1.03 -11.56 3.86
N LEU A 234 -1.36 -10.34 4.27
CA LEU A 234 -1.24 -9.13 3.45
C LEU A 234 0.24 -8.88 3.05
N ALA A 235 0.52 -8.70 1.76
CA ALA A 235 1.88 -8.70 1.21
C ALA A 235 2.19 -7.51 0.28
N GLU A 236 1.74 -6.32 0.68
CA GLU A 236 1.81 -5.10 -0.13
C GLU A 236 3.19 -4.43 -0.18
N VAL A 237 3.94 -4.51 0.92
CA VAL A 237 5.24 -3.84 1.07
C VAL A 237 6.29 -4.81 1.59
N PRO A 238 7.58 -4.62 1.28
CA PRO A 238 8.66 -5.44 1.84
C PRO A 238 8.69 -5.39 3.37
N SER A 239 8.79 -6.55 4.03
CA SER A 239 8.91 -6.62 5.51
C SER A 239 10.19 -5.99 6.05
N SER A 240 11.13 -5.63 5.16
CA SER A 240 12.38 -4.95 5.49
C SER A 240 12.24 -3.46 5.73
N TRP A 241 11.08 -2.89 5.41
CA TRP A 241 10.81 -1.47 5.61
C TRP A 241 10.71 -1.11 7.11
N PRO A 242 10.91 0.17 7.46
CA PRO A 242 10.81 0.62 8.84
C PRO A 242 9.43 0.30 9.44
N LEU A 243 9.40 -0.02 10.74
CA LEU A 243 8.17 -0.46 11.40
C LEU A 243 6.98 0.51 11.20
N ALA A 244 7.21 1.82 11.26
CA ALA A 244 6.14 2.81 11.07
C ALA A 244 5.49 2.72 9.68
N ALA A 245 6.26 2.43 8.63
CA ALA A 245 5.71 2.21 7.28
C ALA A 245 4.91 0.89 7.20
N LEU A 246 5.41 -0.18 7.84
CA LEU A 246 4.67 -1.45 7.93
C LEU A 246 3.33 -1.26 8.67
N GLN A 247 3.36 -0.57 9.82
CA GLN A 247 2.17 -0.27 10.62
C GLN A 247 1.17 0.60 9.85
N ALA A 248 1.64 1.62 9.12
CA ALA A 248 0.78 2.43 8.26
C ALA A 248 0.10 1.57 7.18
N GLN A 249 0.86 0.71 6.49
CA GLN A 249 0.32 -0.20 5.49
C GLN A 249 -0.72 -1.16 6.07
N ILE A 250 -0.47 -1.71 7.27
CA ILE A 250 -1.37 -2.65 7.94
C ILE A 250 -2.66 -1.96 8.38
N ILE A 251 -2.58 -0.77 8.96
CA ILE A 251 -3.76 -0.01 9.39
C ILE A 251 -4.59 0.42 8.17
N ALA A 252 -3.95 0.87 7.08
CA ALA A 252 -4.64 1.16 5.82
C ALA A 252 -5.31 -0.11 5.26
N GLY A 253 -4.58 -1.24 5.23
CA GLY A 253 -5.12 -2.52 4.77
C GLY A 253 -6.30 -3.03 5.60
N ARG A 254 -6.23 -2.91 6.93
CA ARG A 254 -7.35 -3.21 7.84
C ARG A 254 -8.57 -2.34 7.52
N SER A 255 -8.35 -1.04 7.30
CA SER A 255 -9.43 -0.09 6.99
C SER A 255 -10.13 -0.46 5.68
N TYR A 256 -9.35 -0.76 4.64
CA TYR A 256 -9.87 -1.24 3.35
C TYR A 256 -10.67 -2.55 3.52
N ALA A 257 -10.10 -3.55 4.20
CA ALA A 257 -10.75 -4.83 4.45
C ALA A 257 -12.09 -4.67 5.19
N LEU A 258 -12.15 -3.84 6.24
CA LEU A 258 -13.39 -3.57 6.97
C LEU A 258 -14.43 -2.83 6.11
N ALA A 259 -13.98 -1.87 5.29
CA ALA A 259 -14.87 -1.18 4.36
C ALA A 259 -15.46 -2.15 3.32
N GLN A 260 -14.67 -3.09 2.80
CA GLN A 260 -15.13 -4.12 1.87
C GLN A 260 -16.11 -5.10 2.54
N VAL A 261 -15.86 -5.52 3.78
CA VAL A 261 -16.80 -6.35 4.54
C VAL A 261 -18.14 -5.63 4.74
N ALA A 262 -18.12 -4.32 5.04
CA ALA A 262 -19.33 -3.52 5.21
C ALA A 262 -20.16 -3.39 3.91
N LEU A 263 -19.54 -3.52 2.73
CA LEU A 263 -20.24 -3.55 1.44
C LEU A 263 -20.87 -4.91 1.12
N GLY A 264 -20.51 -5.96 1.87
CA GLY A 264 -20.97 -7.33 1.65
C GLY A 264 -20.23 -8.05 0.52
N THR A 265 -20.56 -9.33 0.33
CA THR A 265 -19.87 -10.17 -0.66
C THR A 265 -20.35 -9.91 -2.08
N THR A 266 -19.41 -9.86 -3.02
CA THR A 266 -19.72 -9.90 -4.45
C THR A 266 -20.06 -11.33 -4.87
N SER A 267 -21.26 -11.53 -5.45
CA SER A 267 -21.77 -12.87 -5.77
C SER A 267 -20.96 -13.63 -6.82
N SER A 268 -20.34 -12.94 -7.78
CA SER A 268 -19.54 -13.55 -8.85
C SER A 268 -18.23 -14.19 -8.37
N CYS A 269 -17.67 -13.76 -7.24
CA CYS A 269 -16.47 -14.37 -6.63
C CYS A 269 -16.74 -14.97 -5.24
N ARG A 270 -17.95 -14.77 -4.70
CA ARG A 270 -18.34 -15.10 -3.32
C ARG A 270 -17.39 -14.53 -2.26
N CYS A 271 -16.83 -13.36 -2.55
CA CYS A 271 -15.72 -12.77 -1.83
C CYS A 271 -15.99 -11.30 -1.46
N HIS A 272 -15.30 -10.83 -0.44
CA HIS A 272 -15.20 -9.40 -0.13
C HIS A 272 -14.03 -8.76 -0.91
N VAL A 273 -12.95 -9.53 -1.09
CA VAL A 273 -11.74 -9.13 -1.84
C VAL A 273 -11.17 -10.32 -2.59
N ASP A 274 -10.44 -10.09 -3.68
CA ASP A 274 -9.52 -11.09 -4.24
C ASP A 274 -8.10 -10.99 -3.62
N ASP A 275 -7.24 -11.95 -3.95
CA ASP A 275 -5.86 -12.03 -3.46
C ASP A 275 -4.86 -11.15 -4.22
N GLY A 276 -5.37 -10.28 -5.11
CA GLY A 276 -4.59 -9.44 -6.02
C GLY A 276 -4.32 -10.08 -7.40
N GLY A 277 -4.58 -11.38 -7.59
CA GLY A 277 -4.47 -12.06 -8.88
C GLY A 277 -5.79 -12.19 -9.65
N GLY A 278 -6.89 -11.77 -9.05
CA GLY A 278 -8.23 -11.79 -9.63
C GLY A 278 -8.56 -10.54 -10.46
N PRO A 279 -9.79 -10.47 -11.01
CA PRO A 279 -10.19 -9.37 -11.89
C PRO A 279 -10.54 -8.07 -11.15
N TYR A 280 -10.58 -8.09 -9.81
CA TYR A 280 -10.91 -6.92 -8.99
C TYR A 280 -9.65 -6.19 -8.53
N TYR A 281 -8.51 -6.89 -8.49
CA TYR A 281 -7.19 -6.36 -8.16
C TYR A 281 -7.20 -5.61 -6.84
N ASP A 282 -7.65 -6.30 -5.77
CA ASP A 282 -7.80 -5.73 -4.44
C ASP A 282 -6.44 -5.62 -3.73
N GLN A 283 -6.19 -6.50 -2.75
CA GLN A 283 -4.98 -6.46 -1.93
C GLN A 283 -4.20 -7.74 -2.12
N THR A 284 -2.88 -7.64 -2.20
CA THR A 284 -2.03 -8.82 -2.35
C THR A 284 -2.09 -9.68 -1.09
N PHE A 285 -2.68 -10.88 -1.17
CA PHE A 285 -2.81 -11.82 -0.06
C PHE A 285 -2.08 -13.13 -0.36
N THR A 286 -1.06 -13.45 0.43
CA THR A 286 -0.16 -14.59 0.17
C THR A 286 -0.24 -15.70 1.23
N GLY A 287 -1.21 -15.60 2.14
CA GLY A 287 -1.35 -16.51 3.28
C GLY A 287 -0.12 -16.49 4.19
N THR A 288 0.71 -17.53 4.12
CA THR A 288 1.91 -17.67 4.96
C THR A 288 3.16 -17.00 4.40
N GLY A 289 3.12 -16.47 3.17
CA GLY A 289 4.29 -15.92 2.47
C GLY A 289 5.13 -14.98 3.33
N LYS A 290 4.48 -13.96 3.91
CA LYS A 290 5.13 -12.96 4.77
C LYS A 290 5.67 -13.55 6.07
N LEU A 291 4.92 -14.45 6.70
CA LEU A 291 5.33 -15.10 7.94
C LEU A 291 6.54 -16.02 7.76
N ASN A 292 6.77 -16.51 6.54
CA ASN A 292 7.85 -17.44 6.21
C ASN A 292 9.14 -16.72 5.75
N GLU A 293 9.21 -15.38 5.81
CA GLU A 293 10.41 -14.60 5.48
C GLU A 293 11.50 -14.62 6.59
N GLY A 294 11.60 -15.73 7.32
CA GLY A 294 12.54 -15.90 8.44
C GLY A 294 12.41 -14.80 9.50
N ALA A 295 13.53 -14.13 9.83
CA ALA A 295 13.52 -13.06 10.83
C ALA A 295 12.65 -11.86 10.43
N TRP A 296 12.42 -11.63 9.13
CA TRP A 296 11.52 -10.57 8.66
C TRP A 296 10.05 -10.93 8.86
N GLY A 297 9.69 -12.22 8.83
CA GLY A 297 8.34 -12.66 9.16
C GLY A 297 7.94 -12.32 10.61
N ALA A 298 8.90 -12.38 11.54
CA ALA A 298 8.67 -11.92 12.92
C ALA A 298 8.48 -10.41 13.03
N VAL A 299 9.17 -9.62 12.19
CA VAL A 299 8.98 -8.16 12.10
C VAL A 299 7.59 -7.84 11.57
N TRP A 300 7.15 -8.53 10.51
CA TRP A 300 5.81 -8.37 9.94
C TRP A 300 4.72 -8.73 10.95
N ARG A 301 4.82 -9.91 11.59
CA ARG A 301 3.90 -10.33 12.64
C ARG A 301 3.80 -9.28 13.75
N ASN A 302 4.93 -8.78 14.24
CA ASN A 302 4.92 -7.72 15.26
C ASN A 302 4.26 -6.43 14.74
N ALA A 303 4.49 -6.05 13.48
CA ALA A 303 3.83 -4.88 12.91
C ALA A 303 2.31 -5.04 12.93
N VAL A 304 1.79 -6.24 12.63
CA VAL A 304 0.36 -6.55 12.74
C VAL A 304 -0.10 -6.45 14.20
N ASP A 305 0.52 -7.22 15.09
CA ASP A 305 0.13 -7.32 16.51
C ASP A 305 0.18 -5.95 17.21
N SER A 306 1.21 -5.16 16.95
CA SER A 306 1.43 -3.85 17.60
C SER A 306 0.46 -2.76 17.14
N THR A 307 -0.26 -2.96 16.03
CA THR A 307 -1.31 -2.03 15.59
C THR A 307 -2.64 -2.27 16.28
N GLY A 308 -2.78 -3.37 17.06
CA GLY A 308 -4.04 -3.72 17.70
C GLY A 308 -5.19 -3.73 16.70
N SER A 309 -6.30 -3.06 17.02
CA SER A 309 -7.43 -2.88 16.11
C SER A 309 -7.52 -1.48 15.48
N LEU A 310 -6.39 -0.78 15.34
CA LEU A 310 -6.37 0.57 14.77
C LEU A 310 -6.78 0.55 13.29
N ALA A 311 -7.75 1.38 12.91
CA ALA A 311 -8.15 1.66 11.54
C ALA A 311 -8.21 3.18 11.29
N VAL A 312 -8.07 3.59 10.04
CA VAL A 312 -8.37 4.94 9.58
C VAL A 312 -9.88 5.05 9.41
N THR A 313 -10.47 6.06 10.04
CA THR A 313 -11.92 6.28 10.05
C THR A 313 -12.27 7.70 9.62
N TYR A 314 -13.44 7.85 8.99
CA TYR A 314 -14.07 9.13 8.70
C TYR A 314 -15.47 9.11 9.30
N GLY A 315 -15.75 10.04 10.21
CA GLY A 315 -17.01 10.04 10.97
C GLY A 315 -17.20 8.77 11.82
N GLY A 316 -16.11 8.11 12.23
CA GLY A 316 -16.13 6.87 13.03
C GLY A 316 -16.18 5.58 12.21
N THR A 317 -16.47 5.65 10.91
CA THR A 317 -16.54 4.47 10.03
C THR A 317 -15.20 4.21 9.35
N PRO A 318 -14.70 2.95 9.30
CA PRO A 318 -13.51 2.61 8.50
C PRO A 318 -13.62 3.09 7.06
N ILE A 319 -12.58 3.76 6.56
CA ILE A 319 -12.60 4.29 5.20
C ILE A 319 -12.20 3.23 4.18
N MET A 320 -12.65 3.42 2.93
CA MET A 320 -12.02 2.78 1.78
C MET A 320 -10.61 3.37 1.58
N ALA A 321 -9.63 2.78 2.25
CA ALA A 321 -8.25 3.27 2.35
C ALA A 321 -7.42 2.84 1.13
N TYR A 322 -7.64 3.46 -0.02
CA TYR A 322 -6.84 3.21 -1.22
C TYR A 322 -5.36 3.54 -1.00
N TYR A 323 -4.49 2.77 -1.65
CA TYR A 323 -3.05 2.98 -1.64
C TYR A 323 -2.42 2.50 -2.97
N SER A 324 -1.23 3.01 -3.29
CA SER A 324 -0.49 2.61 -4.50
C SER A 324 1.02 2.69 -4.25
N SER A 325 1.81 2.10 -5.14
CA SER A 325 3.28 2.05 -5.01
C SER A 325 3.87 3.45 -4.81
N SER A 326 3.66 4.37 -5.75
CA SER A 326 4.22 5.73 -5.67
C SER A 326 3.42 6.73 -6.47
N THR A 327 3.44 8.00 -6.05
CA THR A 327 2.85 9.10 -6.83
C THR A 327 3.89 9.81 -7.70
N GLY A 328 3.44 10.76 -8.52
CA GLY A 328 4.30 11.69 -9.26
C GLY A 328 4.86 12.86 -8.42
N GLY A 329 4.89 12.73 -7.09
CA GLY A 329 5.30 13.77 -6.14
C GLY A 329 4.15 14.43 -5.39
N ARG A 330 2.91 14.13 -5.77
CA ARG A 330 1.66 14.49 -5.07
C ARG A 330 0.61 13.42 -5.30
N THR A 331 -0.26 13.17 -4.33
CA THR A 331 -1.40 12.26 -4.53
C THR A 331 -2.45 12.87 -5.46
N GLN A 332 -3.28 12.02 -6.06
CA GLN A 332 -4.45 12.44 -6.85
C GLN A 332 -5.68 12.59 -5.97
N ASN A 333 -6.60 13.50 -6.32
CA ASN A 333 -7.96 13.43 -5.78
C ASN A 333 -8.65 12.18 -6.34
N SER A 334 -9.57 11.59 -5.57
CA SER A 334 -10.24 10.38 -6.01
C SER A 334 -11.08 10.59 -7.28
N GLU A 335 -11.71 11.76 -7.44
CA GLU A 335 -12.49 12.13 -8.63
C GLU A 335 -11.64 12.49 -9.87
N ASP A 336 -10.31 12.63 -9.72
CA ASP A 336 -9.42 12.83 -10.87
C ASP A 336 -9.08 11.48 -11.54
N VAL A 337 -9.28 10.37 -10.82
CA VAL A 337 -8.99 9.00 -11.26
C VAL A 337 -10.27 8.20 -11.50
N TRP A 338 -11.27 8.39 -10.64
CA TRP A 338 -12.59 7.77 -10.72
C TRP A 338 -13.65 8.87 -10.79
N THR A 339 -14.92 8.54 -10.55
CA THR A 339 -16.01 9.52 -10.61
C THR A 339 -16.45 10.05 -9.24
N THR A 340 -16.10 9.36 -8.16
CA THR A 340 -16.60 9.67 -6.82
C THR A 340 -15.57 10.44 -6.02
N ALA A 341 -15.99 11.59 -5.50
CA ALA A 341 -15.18 12.42 -4.61
C ALA A 341 -15.23 11.84 -3.17
N LEU A 342 -14.08 11.43 -2.65
CA LEU A 342 -13.95 10.87 -1.30
C LEU A 342 -13.33 11.93 -0.39
N PRO A 343 -14.01 12.39 0.68
CA PRO A 343 -13.53 13.49 1.54
C PRO A 343 -12.11 13.30 2.08
N TRP A 344 -11.70 12.04 2.29
CA TRP A 344 -10.38 11.68 2.81
C TRP A 344 -9.30 11.47 1.75
N ALA A 345 -9.64 11.26 0.48
CA ALA A 345 -8.66 10.99 -0.58
C ALA A 345 -8.46 12.23 -1.46
N ARG A 346 -7.65 13.17 -0.95
CA ARG A 346 -7.36 14.47 -1.58
C ARG A 346 -5.88 14.59 -1.93
N SER A 347 -5.58 15.47 -2.89
CA SER A 347 -4.21 15.74 -3.32
C SER A 347 -3.39 16.38 -2.19
N VAL A 348 -2.39 15.67 -1.70
CA VAL A 348 -1.41 16.11 -0.72
C VAL A 348 0.01 15.99 -1.29
N ASP A 349 0.95 16.67 -0.65
CA ASP A 349 2.36 16.57 -1.00
C ASP A 349 2.90 15.15 -0.80
N ASP A 350 3.75 14.68 -1.70
CA ASP A 350 4.35 13.34 -1.62
C ASP A 350 5.74 13.33 -2.28
N HIS A 351 6.53 14.38 -2.07
CA HIS A 351 7.84 14.52 -2.70
C HIS A 351 8.79 13.33 -2.42
N TRP A 352 8.56 12.58 -1.33
CA TRP A 352 9.29 11.35 -1.02
C TRP A 352 9.15 10.27 -2.10
N SER A 353 8.02 10.19 -2.80
CA SER A 353 7.76 9.14 -3.78
C SER A 353 8.64 9.25 -5.03
N ILE A 354 9.18 10.44 -5.30
CA ILE A 354 10.07 10.73 -6.43
C ILE A 354 11.52 10.98 -6.00
N ALA A 355 11.80 10.96 -4.69
CA ALA A 355 13.14 11.12 -4.17
C ALA A 355 13.99 9.86 -4.49
N PRO A 356 15.09 9.96 -5.25
CA PRO A 356 15.88 8.78 -5.65
C PRO A 356 16.48 7.99 -4.47
N SER A 357 16.67 8.63 -3.32
CA SER A 357 17.13 7.98 -2.09
C SER A 357 16.07 7.08 -1.44
N VAL A 358 14.78 7.32 -1.74
CA VAL A 358 13.63 6.58 -1.22
C VAL A 358 13.10 5.61 -2.27
N ASN A 359 12.85 6.12 -3.48
CA ASN A 359 12.32 5.38 -4.62
C ASN A 359 13.21 5.55 -5.86
N PRO A 360 14.27 4.73 -6.01
CA PRO A 360 15.17 4.81 -7.17
C PRO A 360 14.47 4.62 -8.52
N GLY A 361 13.33 3.92 -8.54
CA GLY A 361 12.51 3.69 -9.74
C GLY A 361 11.32 4.64 -9.87
N GLY A 362 11.23 5.67 -9.02
CA GLY A 362 10.08 6.58 -8.93
C GLY A 362 9.97 7.56 -10.08
N VAL A 363 11.07 7.83 -10.78
CA VAL A 363 11.08 8.60 -12.04
C VAL A 363 11.46 7.63 -13.16
N TRP A 364 10.75 7.72 -14.29
CA TRP A 364 10.89 6.78 -15.38
C TRP A 364 10.80 7.48 -16.75
N SER A 365 11.32 6.78 -17.75
CA SER A 365 11.21 7.16 -19.15
C SER A 365 11.03 5.91 -20.00
N VAL A 366 10.17 5.99 -21.02
CA VAL A 366 9.92 4.90 -21.97
C VAL A 366 9.97 5.45 -23.39
N ASN A 367 10.52 4.67 -24.31
CA ASN A 367 10.50 4.99 -25.74
C ASN A 367 9.29 4.34 -26.40
N VAL A 368 8.53 5.14 -27.14
CA VAL A 368 7.29 4.75 -27.82
C VAL A 368 7.47 5.00 -29.31
N GLY A 369 7.35 3.96 -30.12
CA GLY A 369 7.44 4.09 -31.58
C GLY A 369 6.30 4.92 -32.18
N GLN A 370 6.54 5.54 -33.33
CA GLN A 370 5.55 6.36 -34.05
C GLN A 370 4.21 5.64 -34.17
N ALA A 371 4.21 4.37 -34.63
CA ALA A 371 2.97 3.64 -34.91
C ALA A 371 2.11 3.42 -33.66
N ALA A 372 2.74 3.13 -32.52
CA ALA A 372 2.06 2.99 -31.23
C ALA A 372 1.49 4.35 -30.78
N MET A 373 2.24 5.43 -30.95
CA MET A 373 1.77 6.79 -30.64
C MET A 373 0.59 7.21 -31.53
N ALA A 374 0.72 7.00 -32.85
CA ALA A 374 -0.34 7.28 -33.82
C ALA A 374 -1.62 6.49 -33.52
N THR A 375 -1.49 5.20 -33.22
CA THR A 375 -2.61 4.34 -32.78
C THR A 375 -3.22 4.83 -31.47
N ALA A 376 -2.41 5.30 -30.52
CA ALA A 376 -2.91 5.82 -29.25
C ALA A 376 -3.86 7.02 -29.45
N PHE A 377 -3.53 7.91 -30.40
CA PHE A 377 -4.30 9.11 -30.72
C PHE A 377 -5.32 8.94 -31.85
N GLY A 378 -5.32 7.81 -32.57
CA GLY A 378 -6.17 7.61 -33.75
C GLY A 378 -5.79 8.53 -34.91
N LEU A 379 -4.51 8.87 -35.04
CA LEU A 379 -3.97 9.72 -36.10
C LEU A 379 -3.17 8.87 -37.10
N PRO A 380 -3.02 9.31 -38.37
CA PRO A 380 -2.19 8.61 -39.36
C PRO A 380 -0.70 8.69 -39.01
N ASP A 381 -0.28 9.79 -38.41
CA ASP A 381 1.04 10.00 -37.84
C ASP A 381 0.96 11.02 -36.69
N VAL A 382 2.04 11.16 -35.95
CA VAL A 382 2.18 12.15 -34.88
C VAL A 382 3.47 12.90 -35.09
N ALA A 383 3.38 14.22 -35.23
CA ALA A 383 4.50 15.13 -35.31
C ALA A 383 4.89 15.68 -33.92
N SER A 384 3.91 15.96 -33.07
CA SER A 384 4.16 16.42 -31.70
C SER A 384 3.08 15.96 -30.72
N VAL A 385 3.44 15.90 -29.43
CA VAL A 385 2.54 15.56 -28.33
C VAL A 385 2.79 16.53 -27.18
N THR A 386 1.75 17.09 -26.61
CA THR A 386 1.83 18.00 -25.46
C THR A 386 0.84 17.59 -24.37
N VAL A 387 1.26 17.62 -23.10
CA VAL A 387 0.33 17.56 -21.97
C VAL A 387 -0.37 18.92 -21.85
N SER A 388 -1.57 19.02 -22.39
CA SER A 388 -2.31 20.27 -22.57
C SER A 388 -3.11 20.69 -21.33
N ALA A 389 -3.43 19.75 -20.44
CA ALA A 389 -4.03 20.05 -19.13
C ALA A 389 -3.51 19.10 -18.04
N ARG A 390 -3.48 19.58 -16.80
CA ARG A 390 -3.04 18.82 -15.62
C ARG A 390 -4.02 18.97 -14.47
N TYR A 391 -4.16 17.90 -13.69
CA TYR A 391 -4.80 17.95 -12.39
C TYR A 391 -3.91 18.67 -11.36
N VAL A 392 -4.49 18.99 -10.19
CA VAL A 392 -3.76 19.61 -9.06
C VAL A 392 -2.56 18.76 -8.59
N SER A 393 -2.65 17.44 -8.77
CA SER A 393 -1.57 16.49 -8.49
C SER A 393 -0.36 16.65 -9.44
N GLY A 394 -0.53 17.35 -10.56
CA GLY A 394 0.42 17.41 -11.67
C GLY A 394 0.27 16.29 -12.70
N ALA A 395 -0.62 15.32 -12.45
CA ALA A 395 -0.92 14.25 -13.41
C ALA A 395 -1.54 14.81 -14.70
N ALA A 396 -1.26 14.14 -15.82
CA ALA A 396 -1.82 14.52 -17.11
C ALA A 396 -3.34 14.32 -17.09
N GLN A 397 -4.08 15.41 -17.27
CA GLN A 397 -5.53 15.38 -17.44
C GLN A 397 -5.88 15.18 -18.91
N THR A 398 -5.31 16.03 -19.77
CA THR A 398 -5.50 15.98 -21.22
C THR A 398 -4.14 16.00 -21.90
N VAL A 399 -3.99 15.13 -22.91
CA VAL A 399 -2.81 15.08 -23.76
C VAL A 399 -3.28 15.26 -25.19
N THR A 400 -2.61 16.14 -25.93
CA THR A 400 -2.96 16.52 -27.30
C THR A 400 -1.80 16.16 -28.24
N ALA A 401 -2.11 15.42 -29.30
CA ALA A 401 -1.19 15.13 -30.40
C ALA A 401 -1.57 15.93 -31.65
N VAL A 402 -0.56 16.27 -32.45
CA VAL A 402 -0.68 16.95 -33.74
C VAL A 402 -0.01 16.09 -34.80
N SER A 403 -0.69 15.82 -35.92
CA SER A 403 -0.16 15.10 -37.08
C SER A 403 0.74 16.00 -37.95
N SER A 404 1.46 15.40 -38.92
CA SER A 404 2.24 16.17 -39.91
C SER A 404 1.40 17.11 -40.76
N THR A 405 0.11 16.79 -40.92
CA THR A 405 -0.89 17.56 -41.67
C THR A 405 -1.62 18.60 -40.81
N GLY A 406 -1.26 18.75 -39.53
CA GLY A 406 -1.88 19.69 -38.59
C GLY A 406 -3.20 19.21 -37.98
N ARG A 407 -3.62 17.95 -38.21
CA ARG A 407 -4.78 17.38 -37.52
C ARG A 407 -4.45 17.17 -36.06
N THR A 408 -5.39 17.48 -35.17
CA THR A 408 -5.21 17.33 -33.73
C THR A 408 -6.13 16.26 -33.17
N ALA A 409 -5.64 15.53 -32.17
CA ALA A 409 -6.42 14.61 -31.37
C ALA A 409 -6.06 14.76 -29.90
N SER A 410 -7.06 14.79 -29.03
CA SER A 410 -6.85 14.87 -27.58
C SER A 410 -7.46 13.66 -26.89
N ILE A 411 -6.74 13.10 -25.93
CA ILE A 411 -7.19 11.99 -25.10
C ILE A 411 -6.92 12.30 -23.62
N ALA A 412 -7.62 11.62 -22.72
CA ALA A 412 -7.34 11.71 -21.29
C ALA A 412 -5.97 11.09 -20.97
N GLY A 413 -5.29 11.57 -19.93
CA GLY A 413 -4.02 11.01 -19.50
C GLY A 413 -4.12 9.53 -19.08
N SER A 414 -5.25 9.10 -18.49
CA SER A 414 -5.54 7.70 -18.20
C SER A 414 -5.68 6.85 -19.46
N THR A 415 -6.31 7.39 -20.52
CA THR A 415 -6.39 6.70 -21.82
C THR A 415 -5.01 6.54 -22.44
N LEU A 416 -4.14 7.56 -22.35
CA LEU A 416 -2.75 7.45 -22.80
C LEU A 416 -1.99 6.38 -22.00
N GLN A 417 -2.14 6.39 -20.66
CA GLN A 417 -1.53 5.39 -19.78
C GLN A 417 -1.91 3.97 -20.19
N GLY A 418 -3.20 3.68 -20.33
CA GLY A 418 -3.70 2.35 -20.70
C GLY A 418 -3.26 1.90 -22.09
N LYS A 419 -3.32 2.79 -23.09
CA LYS A 419 -2.93 2.45 -24.47
C LYS A 419 -1.43 2.22 -24.66
N LEU A 420 -0.59 2.87 -23.85
CA LEU A 420 0.87 2.77 -23.94
C LEU A 420 1.50 1.97 -22.79
N SER A 421 0.67 1.35 -21.93
CA SER A 421 1.11 0.61 -20.73
C SER A 421 2.07 1.42 -19.84
N LEU A 422 1.79 2.71 -19.65
CA LEU A 422 2.61 3.57 -18.79
C LEU A 422 2.37 3.23 -17.31
N ARG A 423 3.39 3.46 -16.47
CA ARG A 423 3.33 3.13 -15.04
C ARG A 423 2.32 3.99 -14.26
N SER A 424 2.03 5.20 -14.72
CA SER A 424 1.10 6.14 -14.07
C SER A 424 0.61 7.20 -15.08
N THR A 425 -0.36 8.01 -14.65
CA THR A 425 -0.80 9.22 -15.36
C THR A 425 0.09 10.44 -15.13
N ALA A 426 1.10 10.37 -14.24
CA ALA A 426 2.01 11.47 -13.94
C ALA A 426 3.10 11.62 -15.02
N VAL A 427 2.67 11.86 -16.26
CA VAL A 427 3.51 12.14 -17.42
C VAL A 427 3.99 13.59 -17.35
N SER A 428 5.31 13.78 -17.30
CA SER A 428 5.92 15.11 -17.27
C SER A 428 6.06 15.67 -18.69
N THR A 429 6.68 14.90 -19.60
CA THR A 429 7.02 15.35 -20.96
C THR A 429 6.91 14.23 -21.97
N VAL A 430 6.52 14.57 -23.20
CA VAL A 430 6.60 13.71 -24.37
C VAL A 430 7.39 14.46 -25.45
N VAL A 431 8.54 13.93 -25.84
CA VAL A 431 9.42 14.60 -26.82
C VAL A 431 9.91 13.62 -27.88
N PRO A 432 10.27 14.07 -29.09
CA PRO A 432 11.01 13.25 -30.04
C PRO A 432 12.27 12.65 -29.41
N ALA A 433 12.55 11.37 -29.68
CA ALA A 433 13.74 10.70 -29.15
C ALA A 433 15.03 11.44 -29.57
N GLY A 434 15.93 11.68 -28.62
CA GLY A 434 17.16 12.46 -28.84
C GLY A 434 17.07 13.93 -28.44
N GLN A 435 15.87 14.45 -28.18
CA GLN A 435 15.70 15.72 -27.44
C GLN A 435 15.72 15.41 -25.93
N GLN A 436 16.34 16.28 -25.13
CA GLN A 436 16.32 16.11 -23.67
C GLN A 436 14.88 16.20 -23.17
N ALA A 437 14.31 15.06 -22.76
CA ALA A 437 13.12 15.04 -21.94
C ALA A 437 13.44 15.81 -20.65
N GLY A 438 12.74 16.92 -20.42
CA GLY A 438 12.92 17.69 -19.18
C GLY A 438 12.72 16.75 -17.99
N VAL A 439 13.72 16.69 -17.11
CA VAL A 439 13.56 16.05 -15.79
C VAL A 439 12.30 16.64 -15.16
N PRO A 440 11.41 15.84 -14.54
CA PRO A 440 10.22 16.38 -13.89
C PRO A 440 10.65 17.43 -12.86
N VAL A 441 10.51 18.71 -13.20
CA VAL A 441 10.50 19.78 -12.22
C VAL A 441 9.05 19.88 -11.77
N PRO A 442 8.74 19.65 -10.49
CA PRO A 442 7.38 19.85 -10.01
C PRO A 442 6.94 21.27 -10.38
N ALA A 443 5.69 21.42 -10.83
CA ALA A 443 5.10 22.74 -10.97
C ALA A 443 5.23 23.43 -9.60
N SER A 444 6.14 24.40 -9.53
CA SER A 444 6.34 25.27 -8.40
C SER A 444 5.04 26.06 -8.19
N SER A 445 4.13 25.52 -7.39
CA SER A 445 3.42 26.36 -6.45
C SER A 445 4.39 26.63 -5.31
N ALA A 446 4.45 27.89 -4.89
CA ALA A 446 5.35 28.46 -3.90
C ALA A 446 5.77 27.48 -2.80
N PRO A 447 6.98 27.63 -2.21
CA PRO A 447 7.39 26.78 -1.09
C PRO A 447 6.38 26.93 0.04
N ILE A 448 5.40 26.02 0.11
CA ILE A 448 4.85 25.63 1.38
C ILE A 448 6.04 24.92 2.00
N SER A 449 6.71 25.66 2.86
CA SER A 449 7.89 25.23 3.60
C SER A 449 7.78 23.73 3.84
N ALA A 450 8.73 22.96 3.30
CA ALA A 450 9.13 21.71 3.90
C ALA A 450 9.44 22.07 5.37
N GLY A 451 8.43 21.93 6.21
CA GLY A 451 8.22 22.86 7.32
C GLY A 451 7.79 22.06 8.50
N LEU A 452 8.51 22.26 9.59
CA LEU A 452 8.32 21.60 10.87
C LEU A 452 6.82 21.47 11.20
N PRO A 453 6.36 20.31 11.70
CA PRO A 453 4.93 20.04 11.89
C PRO A 453 4.30 21.03 12.85
N VAL A 454 3.02 21.36 12.66
CA VAL A 454 2.27 22.18 13.61
C VAL A 454 2.02 21.37 14.88
N LEU A 455 2.44 21.87 16.04
CA LEU A 455 2.24 21.16 17.32
C LEU A 455 1.27 21.90 18.23
N ALA A 456 0.38 21.16 18.87
CA ALA A 456 -0.58 21.69 19.83
C ALA A 456 -0.77 20.74 21.01
N SER A 457 -1.59 21.12 21.99
CA SER A 457 -1.96 20.21 23.08
C SER A 457 -2.52 18.89 22.52
N GLY A 458 -1.96 17.77 22.97
CA GLY A 458 -2.31 16.44 22.47
C GLY A 458 -1.35 15.88 21.41
N SER A 459 -0.52 16.72 20.75
CA SER A 459 0.52 16.23 19.86
C SER A 459 1.50 15.31 20.58
N THR A 460 1.97 14.27 19.89
CA THR A 460 3.01 13.34 20.40
C THR A 460 4.11 13.10 19.38
N GLY A 461 5.24 12.53 19.79
CA GLY A 461 6.31 12.11 18.89
C GLY A 461 7.56 12.98 18.91
N ASP A 462 8.47 12.76 17.98
CA ASP A 462 9.82 13.35 18.00
C ASP A 462 9.82 14.87 17.80
N ALA A 463 8.86 15.40 17.04
CA ALA A 463 8.69 16.85 16.93
C ALA A 463 8.39 17.51 18.28
N VAL A 464 7.57 16.86 19.10
CA VAL A 464 7.28 17.31 20.46
C VAL A 464 8.53 17.19 21.34
N ARG A 465 9.35 16.15 21.16
CA ARG A 465 10.60 16.00 21.90
C ARG A 465 11.61 17.10 21.53
N VAL A 466 11.74 17.43 20.25
CA VAL A 466 12.58 18.53 19.75
C VAL A 466 12.11 19.86 20.32
N LEU A 467 10.80 20.12 20.28
CA LEU A 467 10.20 21.30 20.89
C LEU A 467 10.52 21.38 22.39
N GLN A 468 10.28 20.31 23.13
CA GLN A 468 10.49 20.26 24.59
C GLN A 468 11.96 20.50 24.97
N ALA A 469 12.88 19.88 24.23
CA ALA A 469 14.31 20.10 24.39
C ALA A 469 14.68 21.57 24.13
N ARG A 470 14.14 22.16 23.06
CA ARG A 470 14.38 23.56 22.70
C ARG A 470 13.81 24.55 23.72
N LEU A 471 12.68 24.21 24.32
CA LEU A 471 12.03 25.00 25.37
C LEU A 471 12.63 24.78 26.76
N GLY A 472 13.57 23.84 26.92
CA GLY A 472 14.15 23.50 28.22
C GLY A 472 13.17 22.88 29.20
N VAL A 473 12.13 22.18 28.71
CA VAL A 473 11.17 21.43 29.54
C VAL A 473 11.44 19.93 29.47
N SER A 474 10.83 19.16 30.39
CA SER A 474 10.94 17.70 30.39
C SER A 474 10.52 17.11 29.05
N VAL A 475 11.41 16.31 28.45
CA VAL A 475 11.22 15.67 27.14
C VAL A 475 10.41 14.39 27.31
N THR A 476 9.09 14.51 27.30
CA THR A 476 8.15 13.39 27.42
C THR A 476 7.73 12.85 26.06
N GLY A 477 7.86 13.65 24.99
CA GLY A 477 7.29 13.36 23.68
C GLY A 477 5.77 13.52 23.63
N THR A 478 5.17 14.16 24.64
CA THR A 478 3.74 14.48 24.71
C THR A 478 3.56 15.96 25.00
N PHE A 479 2.78 16.64 24.16
CA PHE A 479 2.52 18.07 24.27
C PHE A 479 1.38 18.27 25.29
N ALA A 480 1.74 18.21 26.56
CA ALA A 480 0.84 18.39 27.68
C ALA A 480 0.80 19.86 28.16
N SER A 481 0.06 20.12 29.25
CA SER A 481 -0.12 21.46 29.85
C SER A 481 1.19 22.19 30.13
N LYS A 482 2.23 21.49 30.62
CA LYS A 482 3.57 22.05 30.86
C LYS A 482 4.26 22.51 29.56
N THR A 483 4.19 21.70 28.50
CA THR A 483 4.72 22.06 27.17
C THR A 483 3.97 23.26 26.60
N LYS A 484 2.63 23.28 26.71
CA LYS A 484 1.79 24.42 26.28
C LYS A 484 2.16 25.72 26.99
N ALA A 485 2.36 25.67 28.31
CA ALA A 485 2.77 26.82 29.09
C ALA A 485 4.14 27.36 28.64
N ALA A 486 5.09 26.46 28.35
CA ALA A 486 6.41 26.82 27.86
C ALA A 486 6.38 27.41 26.43
N VAL A 487 5.52 26.89 25.54
CA VAL A 487 5.29 27.48 24.22
C VAL A 487 4.74 28.90 24.34
N LYS A 488 3.70 29.11 25.17
CA LYS A 488 3.15 30.45 25.40
C LYS A 488 4.19 31.42 25.99
N LYS A 489 5.11 30.92 26.82
CA LYS A 489 6.23 31.71 27.37
C LYS A 489 7.22 32.10 26.27
N ALA A 490 7.61 31.16 25.41
CA ALA A 490 8.51 31.43 24.29
C ALA A 490 7.89 32.38 23.26
N GLN A 491 6.62 32.17 22.90
CA GLN A 491 5.88 33.07 22.01
C GLN A 491 5.88 34.51 22.55
N ARG A 492 5.61 34.69 23.85
CA ARG A 492 5.70 36.01 24.49
C ARG A 492 7.10 36.61 24.38
N ALA A 493 8.15 35.82 24.64
CA ALA A 493 9.54 36.28 24.60
C ALA A 493 10.00 36.71 23.19
N HIS A 494 9.37 36.18 22.15
CA HIS A 494 9.68 36.51 20.75
C HIS A 494 8.63 37.41 20.08
N GLY A 495 7.75 38.07 20.85
CA GLY A 495 6.76 39.01 20.31
C GLY A 495 5.63 38.36 19.49
N LEU A 496 5.42 37.04 19.62
CA LEU A 496 4.36 36.29 18.94
C LEU A 496 3.06 36.23 19.77
N LYS A 497 1.93 36.02 19.09
CA LYS A 497 0.65 35.74 19.75
C LYS A 497 0.76 34.48 20.62
N ARG A 498 0.30 34.56 21.88
CA ARG A 498 0.39 33.48 22.88
C ARG A 498 -0.64 32.36 22.67
N THR A 499 -0.69 31.80 21.47
CA THR A 499 -1.65 30.76 21.05
C THR A 499 -1.43 29.45 21.82
N GLY A 500 -0.19 29.15 22.20
CA GLY A 500 0.19 27.84 22.72
C GLY A 500 0.23 26.73 21.66
N VAL A 501 0.18 27.11 20.39
CA VAL A 501 0.36 26.26 19.20
C VAL A 501 1.69 26.62 18.56
N VAL A 502 2.47 25.62 18.17
CA VAL A 502 3.76 25.79 17.51
C VAL A 502 3.55 25.66 16.01
N ASP A 503 3.33 26.81 15.38
CA ASP A 503 3.25 26.98 13.93
C ASP A 503 4.62 27.35 13.34
N ALA A 504 4.68 27.57 12.01
CA ALA A 504 5.91 27.94 11.32
C ALA A 504 6.58 29.20 11.91
N ALA A 505 5.80 30.19 12.35
CA ALA A 505 6.32 31.40 12.98
C ALA A 505 6.96 31.11 14.36
N THR A 506 6.31 30.25 15.15
CA THR A 506 6.81 29.81 16.45
C THR A 506 8.08 28.97 16.30
N TRP A 507 8.14 28.07 15.32
CA TRP A 507 9.34 27.31 15.00
C TRP A 507 10.52 28.20 14.60
N LYS A 508 10.27 29.15 13.69
CA LYS A 508 11.26 30.14 13.26
C LYS A 508 11.77 30.98 14.44
N ALA A 509 10.88 31.43 15.33
CA ALA A 509 11.25 32.17 16.53
C ALA A 509 12.13 31.34 17.49
N LEU A 510 11.87 30.03 17.56
CA LEU A 510 12.71 29.09 18.30
C LEU A 510 14.03 28.75 17.58
N GLY A 511 14.32 29.34 16.41
CA GLY A 511 15.55 29.11 15.65
C GLY A 511 15.59 27.76 14.93
N ILE A 512 14.42 27.14 14.67
CA ILE A 512 14.30 25.90 13.93
C ILE A 512 13.53 26.22 12.64
N THR A 513 14.22 26.19 11.50
CA THR A 513 13.68 26.61 10.19
C THR A 513 13.66 25.50 9.14
N ARG A 514 14.21 24.32 9.48
CA ARG A 514 14.17 23.07 8.72
C ARG A 514 14.23 21.91 9.71
N TRP A 515 13.68 20.74 9.35
CA TRP A 515 13.85 19.54 10.18
C TRP A 515 15.35 19.26 10.33
N PRO A 516 15.92 19.27 11.55
CA PRO A 516 17.34 19.03 11.70
C PRO A 516 17.66 17.60 11.27
N ALA A 517 18.70 17.42 10.44
CA ALA A 517 19.36 16.13 10.31
C ALA A 517 19.83 15.72 11.71
N VAL A 518 19.06 14.85 12.34
CA VAL A 518 19.16 14.32 13.70
C VAL A 518 20.38 14.83 14.48
N VAL A 519 20.30 16.02 15.07
CA VAL A 519 21.22 16.43 16.14
C VAL A 519 20.49 16.18 17.45
N VAL A 520 20.54 14.94 17.93
CA VAL A 520 20.20 14.67 19.34
C VAL A 520 21.39 15.14 20.18
N GLY A 521 21.40 16.43 20.51
CA GLY A 521 22.11 16.90 21.69
C GLY A 521 21.50 16.22 22.91
N ALA A 522 22.13 15.13 23.35
CA ALA A 522 21.78 14.29 24.48
C ALA A 522 20.29 13.89 24.65
N ALA A 523 20.04 12.58 24.44
CA ALA A 523 19.17 11.67 25.22
C ALA A 523 17.98 10.99 24.47
N PRO A 524 17.47 9.79 24.89
CA PRO A 524 17.71 9.21 26.20
C PRO A 524 17.92 7.68 26.33
N PRO A 525 18.43 7.28 27.49
CA PRO A 525 18.18 5.96 28.05
C PRO A 525 16.71 5.65 28.25
N GLY A 526 16.35 4.40 28.02
CA GLY A 526 15.00 3.87 28.21
C GLY A 526 14.55 2.87 27.15
N LEU A 527 15.32 2.67 26.06
CA LEU A 527 14.88 1.77 24.98
C LEU A 527 14.65 0.36 25.51
N LYS A 528 13.53 -0.23 25.14
CA LYS A 528 13.06 -1.54 25.59
C LYS A 528 12.40 -2.29 24.44
N GLN A 529 12.13 -3.57 24.69
CA GLN A 529 11.37 -4.38 23.76
C GLN A 529 10.04 -3.71 23.41
N GLY A 530 9.72 -3.67 22.11
CA GLY A 530 8.55 -2.99 21.56
C GLY A 530 8.83 -1.60 20.97
N ASP A 531 9.91 -0.92 21.39
CA ASP A 531 10.27 0.38 20.81
C ASP A 531 10.71 0.23 19.34
N ALA A 532 10.49 1.27 18.54
CA ALA A 532 10.90 1.30 17.15
C ALA A 532 11.31 2.69 16.68
N GLY A 533 12.01 2.74 15.55
CA GLY A 533 12.40 3.96 14.86
C GLY A 533 13.90 4.06 14.59
N PRO A 534 14.36 5.20 14.04
CA PRO A 534 15.75 5.39 13.61
C PRO A 534 16.78 5.17 14.74
N VAL A 535 16.43 5.51 15.97
CA VAL A 535 17.29 5.29 17.15
C VAL A 535 17.50 3.79 17.44
N VAL A 536 16.47 2.96 17.25
CA VAL A 536 16.58 1.51 17.40
C VAL A 536 17.40 0.92 16.24
N SER A 537 17.25 1.43 15.01
CA SER A 537 18.11 1.05 13.88
C SER A 537 19.59 1.31 14.16
N LEU A 538 19.90 2.46 14.78
CA LEU A 538 21.26 2.79 15.20
C LEU A 538 21.77 1.84 16.29
N LEU A 539 20.96 1.56 17.32
CA LEU A 539 21.29 0.59 18.36
C LEU A 539 21.63 -0.78 17.74
N GLN A 540 20.76 -1.26 16.85
CA GLN A 540 20.97 -2.51 16.12
C GLN A 540 22.24 -2.48 15.26
N LYS A 541 22.56 -1.34 14.62
CA LYS A 541 23.84 -1.14 13.90
C LYS A 541 25.04 -1.32 14.84
N LYS A 542 25.04 -0.66 16.00
CA LYS A 542 26.13 -0.72 16.99
C LYS A 542 26.30 -2.11 17.60
N LEU A 543 25.18 -2.78 17.89
CA LEU A 543 25.15 -4.14 18.44
C LEU A 543 25.29 -5.24 17.38
N LYS A 544 25.46 -4.88 16.10
CA LYS A 544 25.53 -5.82 14.96
C LYS A 544 24.34 -6.80 14.93
N VAL A 545 23.14 -6.33 15.28
CA VAL A 545 21.89 -7.08 15.18
C VAL A 545 21.51 -7.23 13.70
N LYS A 546 21.09 -8.43 13.30
CA LYS A 546 20.57 -8.73 11.97
C LYS A 546 19.20 -9.43 12.09
N PRO A 547 18.20 -9.07 11.26
CA PRO A 547 18.19 -7.90 10.39
C PRO A 547 18.15 -6.58 11.18
N ARG A 548 18.54 -5.49 10.54
CA ARG A 548 18.41 -4.13 11.11
C ARG A 548 17.05 -3.56 10.72
N SER A 549 16.02 -3.95 11.46
CA SER A 549 14.62 -3.60 11.20
C SER A 549 14.20 -2.23 11.74
N GLY A 550 14.97 -1.66 12.65
CA GLY A 550 14.52 -0.52 13.45
C GLY A 550 13.46 -0.86 14.48
N TRP A 551 13.19 -2.15 14.74
CA TRP A 551 12.30 -2.64 15.79
C TRP A 551 13.07 -3.36 16.90
N PHE A 552 12.78 -3.02 18.16
CA PHE A 552 13.42 -3.62 19.33
C PHE A 552 12.70 -4.93 19.69
N GLY A 553 12.99 -5.98 18.93
CA GLY A 553 12.43 -7.32 19.16
C GLY A 553 13.24 -8.19 20.13
N PRO A 554 12.87 -9.48 20.24
CA PRO A 554 13.58 -10.46 21.08
C PRO A 554 15.07 -10.58 20.74
N THR A 555 15.44 -10.57 19.46
CA THR A 555 16.85 -10.61 19.01
C THR A 555 17.64 -9.39 19.49
N THR A 556 17.06 -8.19 19.38
CA THR A 556 17.66 -6.95 19.89
C THR A 556 17.81 -7.03 21.42
N THR A 557 16.78 -7.52 22.11
CA THR A 557 16.79 -7.73 23.57
C THR A 557 17.92 -8.65 24.01
N ALA A 558 18.09 -9.79 23.33
CA ALA A 558 19.16 -10.74 23.60
C ALA A 558 20.55 -10.10 23.39
N LYS A 559 20.74 -9.35 22.30
CA LYS A 559 22.00 -8.65 22.02
C LYS A 559 22.29 -7.53 23.03
N VAL A 560 21.28 -6.81 23.50
CA VAL A 560 21.42 -5.82 24.59
C VAL A 560 21.84 -6.52 25.89
N LYS A 561 21.19 -7.62 26.27
CA LYS A 561 21.58 -8.40 27.47
C LYS A 561 23.02 -8.90 27.37
N ALA A 562 23.43 -9.43 26.21
CA ALA A 562 24.79 -9.91 25.98
C ALA A 562 25.82 -8.77 26.10
N PHE A 563 25.55 -7.62 25.49
CA PHE A 563 26.40 -6.43 25.61
C PHE A 563 26.51 -5.93 27.05
N GLN A 564 25.41 -5.88 27.77
CA GLN A 564 25.39 -5.49 29.18
C GLN A 564 26.28 -6.42 30.02
N ARG A 565 26.18 -7.74 29.82
CA ARG A 565 27.05 -8.72 30.51
C ARG A 565 28.52 -8.49 30.19
N SER A 566 28.88 -8.29 28.93
CA SER A 566 30.29 -8.10 28.54
C SER A 566 30.90 -6.79 29.06
N HIS A 567 30.08 -5.79 29.36
CA HIS A 567 30.51 -4.50 29.90
C HIS A 567 30.26 -4.36 31.41
N LYS A 568 30.01 -5.47 32.12
CA LYS A 568 29.75 -5.49 33.58
C LYS A 568 28.58 -4.59 34.01
N LEU A 569 27.57 -4.44 33.15
CA LEU A 569 26.33 -3.73 33.43
C LEU A 569 25.21 -4.72 33.80
N LYS A 570 24.20 -4.26 34.56
CA LYS A 570 23.01 -5.08 34.86
C LYS A 570 22.31 -5.50 33.55
N ALA A 571 22.19 -6.80 33.31
CA ALA A 571 21.65 -7.38 32.08
C ALA A 571 20.11 -7.34 32.00
N THR A 572 19.55 -6.13 32.04
CA THR A 572 18.09 -5.92 32.05
C THR A 572 17.44 -6.09 30.68
N GLY A 573 18.22 -6.05 29.59
CA GLY A 573 17.68 -5.99 28.23
C GLY A 573 17.09 -4.63 27.86
N LYS A 574 17.12 -3.65 28.77
CA LYS A 574 16.75 -2.25 28.54
C LYS A 574 18.00 -1.40 28.35
N VAL A 575 17.97 -0.48 27.41
CA VAL A 575 19.09 0.42 27.12
C VAL A 575 19.05 1.60 28.08
N THR A 576 19.66 1.41 29.26
CA THR A 576 19.81 2.45 30.28
C THR A 576 20.89 3.47 29.91
N LYS A 577 21.10 4.50 30.76
CA LYS A 577 22.12 5.55 30.50
C LYS A 577 23.49 4.93 30.41
N ALA A 578 23.79 4.04 31.35
CA ALA A 578 25.02 3.27 31.38
C ALA A 578 25.19 2.41 30.12
N THR A 579 24.13 1.73 29.67
CA THR A 579 24.18 0.94 28.42
C THR A 579 24.47 1.82 27.21
N TRP A 580 23.79 2.97 27.09
CA TRP A 580 23.96 3.90 25.96
C TRP A 580 25.35 4.54 25.93
N THR A 581 25.84 4.97 27.09
CA THR A 581 27.20 5.51 27.22
C THR A 581 28.25 4.46 26.87
N ALA A 582 28.10 3.22 27.33
CA ALA A 582 29.02 2.12 27.01
C ALA A 582 29.04 1.79 25.50
N LEU A 583 27.93 1.98 24.78
CA LEU A 583 27.86 1.80 23.33
C LEU A 583 28.66 2.85 22.53
N LYS A 584 29.20 3.88 23.20
CA LYS A 584 29.93 5.01 22.58
C LYS A 584 29.19 5.55 21.36
N VAL A 585 27.88 5.73 21.50
CA VAL A 585 27.05 6.40 20.49
C VAL A 585 27.26 7.90 20.67
N THR A 586 28.26 8.46 19.99
CA THR A 586 28.66 9.86 20.14
C THR A 586 28.00 10.81 19.15
N ARG A 587 27.48 10.30 18.02
CA ARG A 587 26.64 11.02 17.04
C ARG A 587 25.68 10.04 16.35
N LEU A 588 24.50 10.54 15.99
CA LEU A 588 23.53 9.88 15.12
C LEU A 588 23.83 10.25 13.67
#